data_AF-A0A922WL90-F1
#
_entry.id   AF-A0A922WL90-F1
#
_cell.length_a   1.000
_cell.length_b   1.000
_cell.length_c   1.000
_cell.angle_alpha   90.00
_cell.angle_beta   90.00
_cell.angle_gamma   90.00
#
_symmetry.space_group_name_H-M   'P 1'
#
loop_
_entity.id
_entity.type
_entity.pdbx_description
1 polymer ?
#
loop_
_entity_poly.entity_id
_entity_poly.type
_entity_poly.pdbx_seq_one_letter_code
_entity_poly.pdbx_strand_id
1 'polypeptide(L)'
;MRSFLILTVVVCASFTFQTASNAGEPRTAPTLSDAVEMAKTAPGDIVVLVTGSDWHPGSMKFLRDVFETSAFRNSLGGDVILVHVDHTEAAAANKEKDKKNNLGRYLFQVPLIGLYDAQGRDIGQLTENLESTPVDGVASQINELITKRKERDQLWEQATKVQGKARADLLGKSLELMNIGWGINESYRPKVDAYKPVLAEIKASDPKDALGWQARYEFQPYKLLDEVTALAGKGQHNKALATIDEVLENKHLPVEYRQRALAAKYAVFSRWKNHEKEALKVLEEIRQLDPDSLLGLGAQGYAEFFTGPVDLKYGWRPHHVQQEWTTWEVDVTPQIGAAGFYQLELNRYWNVGKNNISVKSIVIEMNGEKVWSRDKEGKPNFEEIVELPEVKGRKVMLKIEAKGERGTDSSGTISIKPYYIPATSASTGKPA
;
A
#
# COMPACT_ATOMS: atom_id res chain seq x y z
N MET A 1 -78.07 -5.20 -23.27
CA MET A 1 -76.71 -5.57 -22.82
C MET A 1 -75.71 -5.29 -23.94
N ARG A 2 -75.05 -4.12 -23.90
CA ARG A 2 -73.77 -3.86 -24.61
C ARG A 2 -73.00 -2.86 -23.75
N SER A 3 -71.93 -3.33 -23.13
CA SER A 3 -71.12 -2.59 -22.17
C SER A 3 -70.14 -1.67 -22.91
N PHE A 4 -70.13 -0.39 -22.54
CA PHE A 4 -69.12 0.59 -22.92
C PHE A 4 -67.91 0.43 -21.99
N LEU A 5 -66.72 0.24 -22.57
CA LEU A 5 -65.45 0.24 -21.87
C LEU A 5 -64.92 1.68 -21.85
N ILE A 6 -64.84 2.30 -20.67
CA ILE A 6 -64.22 3.61 -20.47
C ILE A 6 -62.73 3.40 -20.27
N LEU A 7 -61.93 3.93 -21.19
CA LEU A 7 -60.47 3.96 -21.13
C LEU A 7 -60.02 5.19 -20.31
N THR A 8 -59.63 4.97 -19.06
CA THR A 8 -59.07 6.02 -18.21
C THR A 8 -57.60 6.22 -18.55
N VAL A 9 -57.26 7.32 -19.21
CA VAL A 9 -55.89 7.77 -19.43
C VAL A 9 -55.34 8.32 -18.12
N VAL A 10 -54.42 7.57 -17.49
CA VAL A 10 -53.63 8.06 -16.35
C VAL A 10 -52.50 8.92 -16.89
N VAL A 11 -52.59 10.23 -16.72
CA VAL A 11 -51.51 11.17 -16.98
C VAL A 11 -50.49 11.03 -15.85
N CYS A 12 -49.40 10.29 -16.11
CA CYS A 12 -48.22 10.31 -15.24
C CYS A 12 -47.54 11.68 -15.35
N ALA A 13 -47.74 12.53 -14.35
CA ALA A 13 -46.95 13.76 -14.19
C ALA A 13 -45.49 13.38 -13.93
N SER A 14 -44.64 13.55 -14.94
CA SER A 14 -43.19 13.47 -14.80
C SER A 14 -42.72 14.66 -13.98
N PHE A 15 -42.51 14.47 -12.67
CA PHE A 15 -41.76 15.42 -11.85
C PHE A 15 -40.31 15.42 -12.35
N THR A 16 -39.99 16.41 -13.18
CA THR A 16 -38.62 16.80 -13.44
C THR A 16 -38.08 17.43 -12.15
N PHE A 17 -37.26 16.68 -11.40
CA PHE A 17 -36.43 17.26 -10.35
C PHE A 17 -35.42 18.18 -11.03
N GLN A 18 -35.79 19.45 -11.16
CA GLN A 18 -34.87 20.51 -11.50
C GLN A 18 -34.04 20.76 -10.25
N THR A 19 -32.86 20.13 -10.18
CA THR A 19 -31.87 20.44 -9.14
C THR A 19 -31.41 21.88 -9.36
N ALA A 20 -32.02 22.82 -8.64
CA ALA A 20 -31.42 24.13 -8.46
C ALA A 20 -30.04 23.90 -7.86
N SER A 21 -28.99 24.31 -8.56
CA SER A 21 -27.68 24.46 -7.92
C SER A 21 -27.87 25.46 -6.79
N ASN A 22 -27.79 25.00 -5.54
CA ASN A 22 -27.83 25.89 -4.40
C ASN A 22 -26.60 26.80 -4.47
N ALA A 23 -26.81 28.04 -4.91
CA ALA A 23 -25.81 29.10 -5.01
C ALA A 23 -25.42 29.67 -3.64
N GLY A 24 -25.34 28.81 -2.61
CA GLY A 24 -24.93 29.15 -1.26
C GLY A 24 -23.54 28.59 -0.96
N GLU A 25 -22.82 29.24 -0.05
CA GLU A 25 -21.59 28.67 0.50
C GLU A 25 -21.90 27.40 1.32
N PRO A 26 -20.94 26.46 1.43
CA PRO A 26 -21.06 25.31 2.32
C PRO A 26 -21.39 25.73 3.75
N ARG A 27 -22.29 24.98 4.39
CA ARG A 27 -22.60 25.14 5.81
C ARG A 27 -21.43 24.65 6.65
N THR A 28 -21.34 25.08 7.91
CA THR A 28 -20.31 24.60 8.85
C THR A 28 -20.92 24.00 10.11
N ALA A 29 -20.32 22.93 10.61
CA ALA A 29 -20.65 22.36 11.92
C ALA A 29 -19.38 22.15 12.77
N PRO A 30 -19.47 22.27 14.11
CA PRO A 30 -18.30 22.16 14.98
C PRO A 30 -17.85 20.70 15.23
N THR A 31 -18.71 19.71 14.99
CA THR A 31 -18.36 18.29 15.07
C THR A 31 -19.05 17.47 13.98
N LEU A 32 -18.55 16.26 13.72
CA LEU A 32 -19.23 15.31 12.83
C LEU A 32 -20.65 14.98 13.32
N SER A 33 -20.84 14.78 14.63
CA SER A 33 -22.17 14.56 15.20
C SER A 33 -23.11 15.74 14.93
N ASP A 34 -22.64 16.98 15.07
CA ASP A 34 -23.46 18.17 14.80
C ASP A 34 -23.77 18.30 13.31
N ALA A 35 -22.82 17.95 12.44
CA ALA A 35 -23.05 17.89 11.00
C ALA A 35 -24.11 16.86 10.61
N VAL A 36 -24.12 15.69 11.25
CA VAL A 36 -25.14 14.66 11.04
C VAL A 36 -26.51 15.15 11.50
N GLU A 37 -26.61 15.83 12.65
CA GLU A 37 -27.88 16.43 13.08
C GLU A 37 -28.36 17.53 12.09
N MET A 38 -27.44 18.35 11.58
CA MET A 38 -27.76 19.34 10.54
C MET A 38 -28.20 18.69 9.22
N ALA A 39 -27.64 17.53 8.87
CA ALA A 39 -27.99 16.81 7.65
C ALA A 39 -29.38 16.16 7.72
N LYS A 40 -29.96 15.96 8.92
CA LYS A 40 -31.34 15.47 9.08
C LYS A 40 -32.39 16.50 8.65
N THR A 41 -32.11 17.79 8.84
CA THR A 41 -33.06 18.87 8.51
C THR A 41 -32.86 19.40 7.11
N ALA A 42 -31.61 19.51 6.67
CA ALA A 42 -31.23 19.90 5.32
C ALA A 42 -30.13 18.93 4.84
N PRO A 43 -30.48 17.94 4.00
CA PRO A 43 -29.54 16.94 3.51
C PRO A 43 -28.31 17.60 2.87
N GLY A 44 -27.14 17.03 3.14
CA GLY A 44 -25.87 17.47 2.56
C GLY A 44 -24.77 16.46 2.81
N ASP A 45 -23.78 16.45 1.94
CA ASP A 45 -22.56 15.68 2.16
C ASP A 45 -21.71 16.34 3.24
N ILE A 46 -21.10 15.55 4.12
CA ILE A 46 -20.30 16.07 5.23
C ILE A 46 -18.83 15.85 4.91
N VAL A 47 -18.07 16.95 4.83
CA VAL A 47 -16.63 16.94 4.58
C VAL A 47 -15.91 17.32 5.87
N VAL A 48 -15.14 16.40 6.41
CA VAL A 48 -14.39 16.57 7.66
C VAL A 48 -12.90 16.71 7.34
N LEU A 49 -12.30 17.86 7.66
CA LEU A 49 -10.84 18.02 7.70
C LEU A 49 -10.34 17.72 9.11
N VAL A 50 -9.35 16.83 9.21
CA VAL A 50 -8.59 16.56 10.44
C VAL A 50 -7.20 17.21 10.34
N THR A 51 -6.82 17.99 11.35
CA THR A 51 -5.49 18.63 11.50
C THR A 51 -4.82 18.22 12.80
N GLY A 52 -3.53 18.54 12.95
CA GLY A 52 -2.81 18.44 14.21
C GLY A 52 -2.06 19.72 14.51
N SER A 53 -2.67 20.66 15.23
CA SER A 53 -2.13 22.01 15.38
C SER A 53 -0.82 22.12 16.15
N ASP A 54 -0.54 21.19 17.07
CA ASP A 54 0.65 21.16 17.93
C ASP A 54 1.78 20.25 17.40
N TRP A 55 1.48 19.28 16.53
CA TRP A 55 2.47 18.32 16.02
C TRP A 55 2.61 18.27 14.49
N HIS A 56 1.71 18.91 13.71
CA HIS A 56 1.75 18.90 12.24
C HIS A 56 1.54 20.29 11.61
N PRO A 57 2.58 21.15 11.57
CA PRO A 57 2.47 22.52 11.05
C PRO A 57 1.92 22.64 9.62
N GLY A 58 2.26 21.69 8.75
CA GLY A 58 1.79 21.71 7.37
C GLY A 58 0.28 21.47 7.24
N SER A 59 -0.34 20.77 8.20
CA SER A 59 -1.81 20.58 8.21
C SER A 59 -2.54 21.89 8.53
N MET A 60 -1.94 22.74 9.37
CA MET A 60 -2.44 24.09 9.65
C MET A 60 -2.21 25.05 8.49
N LYS A 61 -1.09 24.89 7.76
CA LYS A 61 -0.88 25.60 6.50
C LYS A 61 -1.99 25.25 5.50
N PHE A 62 -2.29 23.96 5.35
CA PHE A 62 -3.36 23.47 4.47
C PHE A 62 -4.74 24.02 4.87
N LEU A 63 -5.08 23.98 6.16
CA LEU A 63 -6.33 24.55 6.68
C LEU A 63 -6.51 26.00 6.20
N ARG A 64 -5.50 26.86 6.45
CA ARG A 64 -5.56 28.29 6.13
C ARG A 64 -5.53 28.57 4.62
N ASP A 65 -4.61 27.93 3.91
CA ASP A 65 -4.31 28.28 2.50
C ASP A 65 -5.24 27.59 1.51
N VAL A 66 -5.97 26.55 1.95
CA VAL A 66 -6.91 25.79 1.11
C VAL A 66 -8.29 25.74 1.75
N PHE A 67 -8.44 25.02 2.86
CA PHE A 67 -9.76 24.60 3.36
C PHE A 67 -10.65 25.76 3.84
N GLU A 68 -10.08 26.80 4.44
CA GLU A 68 -10.82 27.96 4.94
C GLU A 68 -11.09 29.02 3.85
N THR A 69 -10.47 28.89 2.68
CA THR A 69 -10.57 29.91 1.62
C THR A 69 -11.95 29.95 0.99
N SER A 70 -12.43 31.16 0.62
CA SER A 70 -13.68 31.32 -0.12
C SER A 70 -13.65 30.61 -1.47
N ALA A 71 -12.48 30.54 -2.13
CA ALA A 71 -12.32 29.84 -3.40
C ALA A 71 -12.65 28.34 -3.27
N PHE A 72 -12.10 27.68 -2.24
CA PHE A 72 -12.40 26.29 -1.94
C PHE A 72 -13.89 26.09 -1.59
N ARG A 73 -14.41 26.91 -0.67
CA ARG A 73 -15.82 26.83 -0.25
C ARG A 73 -16.78 26.96 -1.44
N ASN A 74 -16.56 27.94 -2.30
CA ASN A 74 -17.39 28.17 -3.49
C ASN A 74 -17.34 27.00 -4.48
N SER A 75 -16.22 26.28 -4.55
CA SER A 75 -16.06 25.13 -5.44
C SER A 75 -16.82 23.87 -5.00
N LEU A 76 -17.23 23.77 -3.73
CA LEU A 76 -17.98 22.64 -3.18
C LEU A 76 -19.51 22.81 -3.24
N GLY A 77 -19.99 24.06 -3.25
CA GLY A 77 -21.42 24.38 -3.31
C GLY A 77 -22.19 24.23 -2.00
N GLY A 78 -23.47 24.64 -1.99
CA GLY A 78 -24.28 24.78 -0.77
C GLY A 78 -24.79 23.47 -0.16
N ASP A 79 -24.68 22.35 -0.88
CA ASP A 79 -25.12 21.03 -0.43
C ASP A 79 -24.05 20.29 0.38
N VAL A 80 -22.99 20.99 0.79
CA VAL A 80 -21.89 20.46 1.61
C VAL A 80 -21.91 21.08 3.00
N ILE A 81 -21.62 20.26 4.01
CA ILE A 81 -21.38 20.66 5.40
C ILE A 81 -19.90 20.43 5.71
N LEU A 82 -19.17 21.52 5.97
CA LEU A 82 -17.76 21.49 6.36
C LEU A 82 -17.62 21.34 7.87
N VAL A 83 -16.72 20.45 8.27
CA VAL A 83 -16.31 20.25 9.66
C VAL A 83 -14.79 20.33 9.70
N HIS A 84 -14.25 21.13 10.61
CA HIS A 84 -12.83 21.11 10.92
C HIS A 84 -12.65 20.52 12.32
N VAL A 85 -11.76 19.53 12.41
CA VAL A 85 -11.41 18.87 13.65
C VAL A 85 -9.91 18.95 13.86
N ASP A 86 -9.52 19.61 14.95
CA ASP A 86 -8.13 19.64 15.37
C ASP A 86 -7.84 18.53 16.40
N HIS A 87 -6.89 17.66 16.07
CA HIS A 87 -6.44 16.55 16.91
C HIS A 87 -5.07 16.88 17.49
N THR A 88 -5.06 17.39 18.73
CA THR A 88 -3.81 17.74 19.42
C THR A 88 -3.27 16.59 20.27
N GLU A 89 -1.96 16.55 20.55
CA GLU A 89 -1.37 15.56 21.46
C GLU A 89 -2.01 15.65 22.85
N ALA A 90 -2.33 16.87 23.29
CA ALA A 90 -3.06 17.12 24.53
C ALA A 90 -4.56 16.73 24.47
N ALA A 91 -5.19 16.76 23.28
CA ALA A 91 -6.59 16.37 23.09
C ALA A 91 -6.83 14.87 23.23
N ALA A 92 -5.79 14.02 23.24
CA ALA A 92 -5.89 12.62 23.66
C ALA A 92 -6.50 12.45 25.09
N ALA A 93 -6.59 13.53 25.88
CA ALA A 93 -7.30 13.58 27.15
C ALA A 93 -8.82 13.91 27.06
N ASN A 94 -9.34 14.43 25.94
CA ASN A 94 -10.70 14.96 25.81
C ASN A 94 -11.67 13.99 25.11
N LYS A 95 -11.87 12.83 25.77
CA LYS A 95 -12.57 11.65 25.23
C LYS A 95 -13.97 11.90 24.65
N GLU A 96 -14.69 12.93 25.08
CA GLU A 96 -16.07 13.19 24.62
C GLU A 96 -16.13 13.88 23.25
N LYS A 97 -15.20 14.82 22.96
CA LYS A 97 -15.13 15.47 21.64
C LYS A 97 -14.63 14.48 20.58
N ASP A 98 -13.65 13.65 20.94
CA ASP A 98 -13.11 12.61 20.04
C ASP A 98 -14.13 11.53 19.72
N LYS A 99 -14.99 11.15 20.68
CA LYS A 99 -16.15 10.27 20.41
C LYS A 99 -17.12 10.92 19.43
N LYS A 100 -17.47 12.20 19.62
CA LYS A 100 -18.41 12.93 18.73
C LYS A 100 -17.88 13.11 17.30
N ASN A 101 -16.56 13.25 17.16
CA ASN A 101 -15.89 13.37 15.87
C ASN A 101 -15.42 12.03 15.30
N ASN A 102 -15.57 10.96 16.08
CA ASN A 102 -15.16 9.63 15.67
C ASN A 102 -13.66 9.54 15.33
N LEU A 103 -12.82 10.26 16.09
CA LEU A 103 -11.42 10.52 15.73
C LEU A 103 -10.43 9.40 16.02
N GLY A 104 -10.82 8.32 16.72
CA GLY A 104 -9.94 7.17 16.99
C GLY A 104 -9.41 6.45 15.72
N ARG A 105 -9.69 7.00 14.55
CA ARG A 105 -9.51 6.48 13.19
C ARG A 105 -8.37 7.15 12.42
N TYR A 106 -7.90 8.34 12.86
CA TYR A 106 -7.13 9.26 12.00
C TYR A 106 -5.90 9.89 12.65
N LEU A 107 -5.51 9.41 13.84
CA LEU A 107 -4.62 10.15 14.73
C LEU A 107 -3.20 10.40 14.15
N PHE A 108 -2.79 9.68 13.10
CA PHE A 108 -1.43 9.73 12.57
C PHE A 108 -1.31 10.13 11.10
N GLN A 109 -2.43 10.38 10.41
CA GLN A 109 -2.43 10.77 9.00
C GLN A 109 -3.15 12.12 8.86
N VAL A 110 -2.46 13.23 9.12
CA VAL A 110 -2.98 14.58 8.90
C VAL A 110 -2.07 15.35 7.93
N PRO A 111 -2.60 16.32 7.14
CA PRO A 111 -4.02 16.60 6.97
C PRO A 111 -4.76 15.42 6.34
N LEU A 112 -6.00 15.19 6.77
CA LEU A 112 -6.90 14.17 6.20
C LEU A 112 -8.26 14.78 5.94
N ILE A 113 -8.83 14.48 4.78
CA ILE A 113 -10.21 14.83 4.46
C ILE A 113 -11.03 13.54 4.40
N GLY A 114 -12.06 13.44 5.22
CA GLY A 114 -13.06 12.36 5.15
C GLY A 114 -14.38 12.87 4.56
N LEU A 115 -14.94 12.13 3.62
CA LEU A 115 -16.31 12.35 3.14
C LEU A 115 -17.27 11.39 3.83
N TYR A 116 -18.38 11.93 4.34
CA TYR A 116 -19.46 11.18 4.95
C TYR A 116 -20.79 11.57 4.32
N ASP A 117 -21.72 10.62 4.24
CA ASP A 117 -23.10 10.97 3.88
C ASP A 117 -23.88 11.60 5.05
N ALA A 118 -25.12 11.99 4.77
CA ALA A 118 -26.02 12.61 5.74
C ALA A 118 -26.33 11.73 6.98
N GLN A 119 -26.02 10.44 6.95
CA GLN A 119 -26.16 9.53 8.09
C GLN A 119 -24.84 9.32 8.85
N GLY A 120 -23.77 10.00 8.44
CA GLY A 120 -22.44 9.86 9.01
C GLY A 120 -21.70 8.60 8.57
N ARG A 121 -22.11 7.97 7.45
CA ARG A 121 -21.40 6.80 6.90
C ARG A 121 -20.23 7.28 6.03
N ASP A 122 -19.05 6.74 6.30
CA ASP A 122 -17.82 7.03 5.55
C ASP A 122 -17.97 6.58 4.09
N ILE A 123 -17.64 7.48 3.16
CA ILE A 123 -17.62 7.23 1.71
C ILE A 123 -16.19 6.99 1.22
N GLY A 124 -15.24 7.74 1.77
CA GLY A 124 -13.87 7.78 1.31
C GLY A 124 -13.06 8.85 2.04
N GLN A 125 -11.76 8.76 1.87
CA GLN A 125 -10.79 9.63 2.53
C GLN A 125 -9.72 10.06 1.53
N LEU A 126 -9.18 11.26 1.73
CA LEU A 126 -8.04 11.81 1.03
C LEU A 126 -6.94 12.05 2.05
N THR A 127 -5.76 11.50 1.79
CA THR A 127 -4.59 11.58 2.69
C THR A 127 -3.29 11.89 1.95
N GLU A 128 -3.22 11.57 0.66
CA GLU A 128 -1.98 11.67 -0.11
C GLU A 128 -1.79 13.07 -0.69
N ASN A 129 -0.59 13.64 -0.48
CA ASN A 129 -0.10 14.87 -1.10
C ASN A 129 -0.97 16.13 -0.91
N LEU A 130 -1.96 16.11 0.00
CA LEU A 130 -2.92 17.21 0.21
C LEU A 130 -2.23 18.57 0.40
N GLU A 131 -1.12 18.62 1.14
CA GLU A 131 -0.39 19.86 1.41
C GLU A 131 0.23 20.52 0.16
N SER A 132 0.45 19.72 -0.88
CA SER A 132 0.97 20.16 -2.17
C SER A 132 -0.11 20.29 -3.25
N THR A 133 -1.33 19.83 -2.98
CA THR A 133 -2.44 19.87 -3.93
C THR A 133 -3.07 21.27 -3.96
N PRO A 134 -3.21 21.90 -5.15
CA PRO A 134 -3.92 23.16 -5.30
C PRO A 134 -5.40 23.09 -4.92
N VAL A 135 -6.01 24.25 -4.64
CA VAL A 135 -7.41 24.36 -4.16
C VAL A 135 -8.43 23.64 -5.07
N ASP A 136 -8.33 23.85 -6.37
CA ASP A 136 -9.18 23.22 -7.38
C ASP A 136 -8.97 21.71 -7.47
N GLY A 137 -7.72 21.26 -7.31
CA GLY A 137 -7.37 19.85 -7.21
C GLY A 137 -8.06 19.16 -6.02
N VAL A 138 -7.99 19.77 -4.82
CA VAL A 138 -8.66 19.22 -3.63
C VAL A 138 -10.18 19.18 -3.82
N ALA A 139 -10.76 20.26 -4.36
CA ALA A 139 -12.19 20.31 -4.64
C ALA A 139 -12.63 19.24 -5.64
N SER A 140 -11.83 19.00 -6.69
CA SER A 140 -12.08 17.93 -7.66
C SER A 140 -12.09 16.55 -6.99
N GLN A 141 -11.09 16.27 -6.15
CA GLN A 141 -11.01 15.00 -5.41
C GLN A 141 -12.22 14.79 -4.48
N ILE A 142 -12.70 15.84 -3.80
CA ILE A 142 -13.92 15.76 -2.98
C ILE A 142 -15.16 15.50 -3.85
N ASN A 143 -15.28 16.19 -4.99
CA ASN A 143 -16.40 16.01 -5.91
C ASN A 143 -16.43 14.60 -6.53
N GLU A 144 -15.28 13.97 -6.74
CA GLU A 144 -15.20 12.55 -7.13
C GLU A 144 -15.77 11.64 -6.04
N LEU A 145 -15.45 11.88 -4.76
CA LEU A 145 -16.04 11.13 -3.65
C LEU A 145 -17.57 11.36 -3.55
N ILE A 146 -18.03 12.59 -3.76
CA ILE A 146 -19.47 12.92 -3.81
C ILE A 146 -20.16 12.17 -4.96
N THR A 147 -19.50 12.07 -6.11
CA THR A 147 -20.00 11.31 -7.27
C THR A 147 -20.13 9.82 -6.93
N LYS A 148 -19.11 9.22 -6.30
CA LYS A 148 -19.18 7.83 -5.80
C LYS A 148 -20.32 7.63 -4.82
N ARG A 149 -20.56 8.57 -3.89
CA ARG A 149 -21.69 8.53 -2.96
C ARG A 149 -23.03 8.52 -3.70
N LYS A 150 -23.21 9.37 -4.72
CA LYS A 150 -24.42 9.42 -5.56
C LYS A 150 -24.64 8.12 -6.33
N GLU A 151 -23.60 7.56 -6.94
CA GLU A 151 -23.66 6.27 -7.64
C GLU A 151 -24.03 5.12 -6.69
N ARG A 152 -23.48 5.09 -5.47
CA ARG A 152 -23.90 4.15 -4.43
C ARG A 152 -25.39 4.28 -4.13
N ASP A 153 -25.89 5.51 -3.94
CA ASP A 153 -27.31 5.74 -3.63
C ASP A 153 -28.22 5.26 -4.79
N GLN A 154 -27.79 5.45 -6.04
CA GLN A 154 -28.49 4.92 -7.21
C GLN A 154 -28.52 3.38 -7.22
N LEU A 155 -27.40 2.72 -6.88
CA LEU A 155 -27.36 1.26 -6.75
C LEU A 155 -28.29 0.77 -5.64
N TRP A 156 -28.37 1.47 -4.51
CA TRP A 156 -29.32 1.15 -3.44
C TRP A 156 -30.76 1.34 -3.88
N GLU A 157 -31.08 2.42 -4.58
CA GLU A 157 -32.42 2.63 -5.13
C GLU A 157 -32.81 1.50 -6.09
N GLN A 158 -31.89 1.09 -6.98
CA GLN A 158 -32.10 -0.06 -7.86
C GLN A 158 -32.28 -1.36 -7.07
N ALA A 159 -31.50 -1.55 -6.00
CA ALA A 159 -31.60 -2.71 -5.14
C ALA A 159 -32.98 -2.82 -4.48
N THR A 160 -33.65 -1.70 -4.18
CA THR A 160 -35.03 -1.70 -3.65
C THR A 160 -36.06 -2.32 -4.61
N LYS A 161 -35.76 -2.33 -5.91
CA LYS A 161 -36.67 -2.78 -6.98
C LYS A 161 -36.50 -4.25 -7.35
N VAL A 162 -35.50 -4.93 -6.78
CA VAL A 162 -35.17 -6.34 -7.07
C VAL A 162 -35.00 -7.17 -5.79
N GLN A 163 -34.99 -8.49 -5.93
CA GLN A 163 -34.87 -9.45 -4.82
C GLN A 163 -33.81 -10.51 -5.12
N GLY A 164 -33.46 -11.29 -4.10
CA GLY A 164 -32.51 -12.40 -4.20
C GLY A 164 -31.12 -11.95 -4.64
N LYS A 165 -30.42 -12.79 -5.41
CA LYS A 165 -29.03 -12.53 -5.85
C LYS A 165 -28.85 -11.21 -6.60
N ALA A 166 -29.83 -10.77 -7.38
CA ALA A 166 -29.77 -9.49 -8.08
C ALA A 166 -29.71 -8.30 -7.09
N ARG A 167 -30.43 -8.40 -5.96
CA ARG A 167 -30.34 -7.42 -4.88
C ARG A 167 -28.98 -7.47 -4.19
N ALA A 168 -28.51 -8.68 -3.85
CA ALA A 168 -27.20 -8.87 -3.23
C ALA A 168 -26.07 -8.28 -4.09
N ASP A 169 -26.15 -8.46 -5.41
CA ASP A 169 -25.16 -7.95 -6.35
C ASP A 169 -25.09 -6.41 -6.40
N LEU A 170 -26.25 -5.73 -6.46
CA LEU A 170 -26.29 -4.26 -6.44
C LEU A 170 -25.77 -3.68 -5.12
N LEU A 171 -26.17 -4.27 -3.98
CA LEU A 171 -25.66 -3.88 -2.67
C LEU A 171 -24.16 -4.17 -2.56
N GLY A 172 -23.70 -5.31 -3.07
CA GLY A 172 -22.29 -5.68 -3.13
C GLY A 172 -21.46 -4.66 -3.91
N LYS A 173 -21.86 -4.33 -5.14
CA LYS A 173 -21.22 -3.31 -5.98
C LYS A 173 -21.19 -1.93 -5.33
N SER A 174 -22.25 -1.56 -4.61
CA SER A 174 -22.33 -0.26 -3.93
C SER A 174 -21.25 -0.10 -2.86
N LEU A 175 -20.94 -1.17 -2.12
CA LEU A 175 -19.89 -1.17 -1.10
C LEU A 175 -18.50 -1.22 -1.74
N GLU A 176 -18.36 -1.92 -2.87
CA GLU A 176 -17.11 -1.99 -3.64
C GLU A 176 -16.69 -0.63 -4.18
N LEU A 177 -17.64 0.16 -4.68
CA LEU A 177 -17.39 1.50 -5.24
C LEU A 177 -16.67 2.43 -4.25
N MET A 178 -16.98 2.28 -2.97
CA MET A 178 -16.39 3.04 -1.86
C MET A 178 -15.19 2.32 -1.21
N ASN A 179 -14.83 1.16 -1.75
CA ASN A 179 -13.83 0.26 -1.19
C ASN A 179 -14.08 -0.05 0.30
N ILE A 180 -15.36 -0.27 0.67
CA ILE A 180 -15.73 -0.71 2.03
C ILE A 180 -15.32 -2.17 2.19
N GLY A 181 -14.65 -2.53 3.28
CA GLY A 181 -14.26 -3.91 3.56
C GLY A 181 -13.39 -3.99 4.81
N TRP A 182 -12.95 -5.19 5.20
CA TRP A 182 -11.92 -5.34 6.25
C TRP A 182 -10.59 -4.87 5.69
N GLY A 183 -10.32 -3.57 5.84
CA GLY A 183 -9.06 -2.99 5.41
C GLY A 183 -7.84 -3.73 5.97
N ILE A 184 -6.69 -3.37 5.44
CA ILE A 184 -5.36 -3.94 5.71
C ILE A 184 -5.04 -4.09 7.19
N ASN A 185 -5.69 -3.36 8.10
CA ASN A 185 -5.40 -3.41 9.52
C ASN A 185 -6.70 -3.45 10.33
N GLU A 186 -6.80 -4.47 11.19
CA GLU A 186 -7.88 -4.66 12.15
C GLU A 186 -8.10 -3.46 13.10
N SER A 187 -7.14 -2.57 13.27
CA SER A 187 -7.28 -1.37 14.10
C SER A 187 -7.90 -0.17 13.35
N TYR A 188 -7.99 -0.22 12.01
CA TYR A 188 -8.64 0.79 11.16
C TYR A 188 -10.06 0.34 10.74
N ARG A 189 -10.75 -0.32 11.69
CA ARG A 189 -12.05 -1.02 11.58
C ARG A 189 -13.39 -0.26 11.51
N PRO A 190 -13.52 1.07 11.37
CA PRO A 190 -14.84 1.69 11.46
C PRO A 190 -15.70 1.73 10.18
N LYS A 191 -15.14 1.43 9.00
CA LYS A 191 -15.91 1.42 7.74
C LYS A 191 -16.95 0.29 7.68
N VAL A 192 -16.79 -0.80 8.43
CA VAL A 192 -17.73 -1.93 8.39
C VAL A 192 -18.96 -1.69 9.29
N ASP A 193 -18.77 -1.07 10.45
CA ASP A 193 -19.86 -0.93 11.44
C ASP A 193 -21.04 -0.11 10.92
N ALA A 194 -20.76 1.00 10.23
CA ALA A 194 -21.78 1.88 9.67
C ALA A 194 -22.56 1.22 8.51
N TYR A 195 -22.02 0.15 7.93
CA TYR A 195 -22.61 -0.60 6.82
C TYR A 195 -23.05 -2.01 7.20
N LYS A 196 -23.02 -2.38 8.49
CA LYS A 196 -23.58 -3.64 9.00
C LYS A 196 -25.01 -3.92 8.52
N PRO A 197 -25.93 -2.93 8.48
CA PRO A 197 -27.27 -3.17 7.92
C PRO A 197 -27.24 -3.61 6.46
N VAL A 198 -26.39 -2.98 5.63
CA VAL A 198 -26.25 -3.33 4.21
C VAL A 198 -25.65 -4.73 4.05
N LEU A 199 -24.65 -5.08 4.86
CA LEU A 199 -24.07 -6.43 4.88
C LEU A 199 -25.10 -7.49 5.29
N ALA A 200 -25.95 -7.19 6.27
CA ALA A 200 -27.04 -8.08 6.66
C ALA A 200 -28.06 -8.27 5.53
N GLU A 201 -28.35 -7.23 4.75
CA GLU A 201 -29.22 -7.33 3.57
C GLU A 201 -28.59 -8.14 2.44
N ILE A 202 -27.28 -8.01 2.19
CA ILE A 202 -26.55 -8.86 1.24
C ILE A 202 -26.69 -10.32 1.64
N LYS A 203 -26.45 -10.63 2.93
CA LYS A 203 -26.58 -11.99 3.47
C LYS A 203 -28.00 -12.54 3.36
N ALA A 204 -29.01 -11.74 3.66
CA ALA A 204 -30.41 -12.14 3.51
C ALA A 204 -30.78 -12.41 2.04
N SER A 205 -30.19 -11.65 1.12
CA SER A 205 -30.48 -11.72 -0.32
C SER A 205 -29.75 -12.86 -1.05
N ASP A 206 -28.58 -13.29 -0.55
CA ASP A 206 -27.84 -14.45 -1.04
C ASP A 206 -27.27 -15.30 0.11
N PRO A 207 -28.11 -16.09 0.83
CA PRO A 207 -27.70 -16.76 2.07
C PRO A 207 -26.57 -17.79 1.94
N LYS A 208 -26.37 -18.34 0.73
CA LYS A 208 -25.30 -19.29 0.43
C LYS A 208 -24.03 -18.62 -0.10
N ASP A 209 -24.03 -17.29 -0.15
CA ASP A 209 -22.98 -16.46 -0.73
C ASP A 209 -22.49 -16.96 -2.10
N ALA A 210 -23.44 -17.35 -2.96
CA ALA A 210 -23.11 -17.89 -4.27
C ALA A 210 -22.47 -16.85 -5.20
N LEU A 211 -22.65 -15.56 -4.91
CA LEU A 211 -21.92 -14.48 -5.58
C LEU A 211 -20.53 -14.27 -4.97
N GLY A 212 -20.35 -14.46 -3.66
CA GLY A 212 -19.09 -14.21 -2.96
C GLY A 212 -18.97 -12.83 -2.30
N TRP A 213 -20.06 -12.06 -2.24
CA TRP A 213 -20.05 -10.73 -1.63
C TRP A 213 -19.88 -10.77 -0.11
N GLN A 214 -20.48 -11.75 0.58
CA GLN A 214 -20.26 -11.92 2.01
C GLN A 214 -18.80 -12.27 2.27
N ALA A 215 -18.26 -13.26 1.58
CA ALA A 215 -16.88 -13.69 1.70
C ALA A 215 -15.91 -12.54 1.42
N ARG A 216 -16.17 -11.67 0.42
CA ARG A 216 -15.35 -10.46 0.18
C ARG A 216 -15.32 -9.56 1.41
N TYR A 217 -16.48 -9.22 1.95
CA TYR A 217 -16.62 -8.26 3.05
C TYR A 217 -16.46 -8.87 4.43
N GLU A 218 -16.24 -10.18 4.55
CA GLU A 218 -15.87 -10.89 5.78
C GLU A 218 -14.41 -11.38 5.75
N PHE A 219 -13.73 -11.25 4.60
CA PHE A 219 -12.37 -11.75 4.44
C PHE A 219 -11.37 -11.04 5.36
N GLN A 220 -10.61 -11.82 6.12
CA GLN A 220 -9.59 -11.34 7.05
C GLN A 220 -8.25 -11.95 6.66
N PRO A 221 -7.38 -11.23 5.92
CA PRO A 221 -6.15 -11.81 5.36
C PRO A 221 -5.16 -12.28 6.44
N TYR A 222 -5.07 -11.58 7.57
CA TYR A 222 -4.19 -12.02 8.67
C TYR A 222 -4.70 -13.27 9.37
N LYS A 223 -6.02 -13.37 9.59
CA LYS A 223 -6.62 -14.57 10.15
C LYS A 223 -6.41 -15.77 9.23
N LEU A 224 -6.54 -15.58 7.91
CA LEU A 224 -6.20 -16.62 6.93
C LEU A 224 -4.74 -17.03 7.09
N LEU A 225 -3.80 -16.08 7.11
CA LEU A 225 -2.37 -16.36 7.28
C LEU A 225 -2.08 -17.15 8.57
N ASP A 226 -2.65 -16.74 9.70
CA ASP A 226 -2.49 -17.41 10.99
C ASP A 226 -3.03 -18.84 10.94
N GLU A 227 -4.23 -19.03 10.38
CA GLU A 227 -4.85 -20.35 10.22
C GLU A 227 -3.99 -21.28 9.35
N VAL A 228 -3.58 -20.82 8.17
CA VAL A 228 -2.89 -21.67 7.19
C VAL A 228 -1.46 -21.98 7.62
N THR A 229 -0.80 -21.06 8.33
CA THR A 229 0.54 -21.30 8.87
C THR A 229 0.47 -22.22 10.09
N ALA A 230 -0.59 -22.17 10.91
CA ALA A 230 -0.83 -23.12 11.97
C ALA A 230 -1.11 -24.54 11.44
N LEU A 231 -1.85 -24.67 10.34
CA LEU A 231 -2.04 -25.95 9.64
C LEU A 231 -0.71 -26.47 9.07
N ALA A 232 0.07 -25.62 8.40
CA ALA A 232 1.37 -25.97 7.87
C ALA A 232 2.36 -26.41 8.98
N GLY A 233 2.35 -25.74 10.13
CA GLY A 233 3.16 -26.12 11.30
C GLY A 233 2.81 -27.50 11.88
N LYS A 234 1.60 -28.00 11.62
CA LYS A 234 1.15 -29.36 11.96
C LYS A 234 1.39 -30.37 10.82
N GLY A 235 2.09 -29.99 9.76
CA GLY A 235 2.30 -30.81 8.56
C GLY A 235 1.07 -30.95 7.65
N GLN A 236 -0.02 -30.22 7.92
CA GLN A 236 -1.26 -30.29 7.15
C GLN A 236 -1.24 -29.35 5.94
N HIS A 237 -0.16 -29.36 5.16
CA HIS A 237 0.07 -28.41 4.07
C HIS A 237 -1.02 -28.45 3.00
N ASN A 238 -1.46 -29.64 2.58
CA ASN A 238 -2.54 -29.77 1.59
C ASN A 238 -3.86 -29.14 2.06
N LYS A 239 -4.18 -29.27 3.35
CA LYS A 239 -5.36 -28.63 3.92
C LYS A 239 -5.21 -27.11 3.94
N ALA A 240 -4.02 -26.61 4.32
CA ALA A 240 -3.72 -25.19 4.28
C ALA A 240 -3.86 -24.62 2.86
N LEU A 241 -3.35 -25.32 1.84
CA LEU A 241 -3.49 -24.93 0.44
C LEU A 241 -4.96 -24.92 -0.01
N ALA A 242 -5.74 -25.96 0.33
CA ALA A 242 -7.16 -26.01 -0.01
C ALA A 242 -7.96 -24.85 0.60
N THR A 243 -7.69 -24.48 1.85
CA THR A 243 -8.31 -23.31 2.50
C THR A 243 -8.00 -22.01 1.76
N ILE A 244 -6.79 -21.86 1.23
CA ILE A 244 -6.40 -20.67 0.46
C ILE A 244 -7.05 -20.67 -0.92
N ASP A 245 -7.07 -21.83 -1.58
CA ASP A 245 -7.64 -21.96 -2.92
C ASP A 245 -9.15 -21.68 -2.91
N GLU A 246 -9.88 -22.12 -1.86
CA GLU A 246 -11.30 -21.77 -1.65
C GLU A 246 -11.52 -20.25 -1.56
N VAL A 247 -10.65 -19.54 -0.84
CA VAL A 247 -10.70 -18.07 -0.80
C VAL A 247 -10.46 -17.47 -2.20
N LEU A 248 -9.46 -17.97 -2.93
CA LEU A 248 -9.06 -17.46 -4.24
C LEU A 248 -10.09 -17.70 -5.35
N GLU A 249 -11.03 -18.64 -5.16
CA GLU A 249 -12.17 -18.88 -6.05
C GLU A 249 -13.15 -17.69 -6.07
N ASN A 250 -13.19 -16.87 -5.01
CA ASN A 250 -14.04 -15.70 -4.95
C ASN A 250 -13.56 -14.59 -5.91
N LYS A 251 -14.31 -14.40 -6.99
CA LYS A 251 -14.03 -13.41 -8.04
C LYS A 251 -14.22 -11.96 -7.60
N HIS A 252 -14.95 -11.72 -6.51
CA HIS A 252 -15.11 -10.39 -5.95
C HIS A 252 -14.00 -10.03 -4.96
N LEU A 253 -12.98 -10.87 -4.72
CA LEU A 253 -11.85 -10.41 -3.92
C LEU A 253 -11.04 -9.35 -4.67
N PRO A 254 -10.79 -8.16 -4.07
CA PRO A 254 -9.88 -7.18 -4.63
C PRO A 254 -8.50 -7.78 -4.90
N VAL A 255 -7.81 -7.25 -5.92
CA VAL A 255 -6.47 -7.71 -6.32
C VAL A 255 -5.51 -7.78 -5.12
N GLU A 256 -5.51 -6.76 -4.27
CA GLU A 256 -4.67 -6.73 -3.06
C GLU A 256 -4.97 -7.90 -2.10
N TYR A 257 -6.24 -8.26 -1.91
CA TYR A 257 -6.62 -9.39 -1.05
C TYR A 257 -6.26 -10.74 -1.66
N ARG A 258 -6.32 -10.85 -3.00
CA ARG A 258 -5.82 -12.02 -3.72
C ARG A 258 -4.30 -12.15 -3.57
N GLN A 259 -3.56 -11.05 -3.67
CA GLN A 259 -2.11 -11.03 -3.40
C GLN A 259 -1.80 -11.44 -1.95
N ARG A 260 -2.60 -11.01 -0.96
CA ARG A 260 -2.45 -11.44 0.45
C ARG A 260 -2.74 -12.92 0.65
N ALA A 261 -3.79 -13.46 0.03
CA ALA A 261 -4.08 -14.90 0.06
C ALA A 261 -2.95 -15.71 -0.59
N LEU A 262 -2.40 -15.24 -1.71
CA LEU A 262 -1.21 -15.83 -2.32
C LEU A 262 0.03 -15.69 -1.44
N ALA A 263 0.22 -14.57 -0.74
CA ALA A 263 1.31 -14.44 0.23
C ALA A 263 1.21 -15.47 1.37
N ALA A 264 -0.01 -15.80 1.81
CA ALA A 264 -0.25 -16.91 2.72
C ALA A 264 0.10 -18.27 2.09
N LYS A 265 -0.18 -18.46 0.79
CA LYS A 265 0.22 -19.65 0.02
C LYS A 265 1.74 -19.80 -0.07
N TYR A 266 2.44 -18.70 -0.34
CA TYR A 266 3.90 -18.62 -0.29
C TYR A 266 4.43 -19.02 1.09
N ALA A 267 3.80 -18.53 2.17
CA ALA A 267 4.18 -18.86 3.54
C ALA A 267 4.03 -20.36 3.85
N VAL A 268 3.02 -21.04 3.29
CA VAL A 268 2.83 -22.49 3.40
C VAL A 268 3.96 -23.23 2.67
N PHE A 269 4.20 -22.93 1.38
CA PHE A 269 5.24 -23.61 0.61
C PHE A 269 6.64 -23.38 1.17
N SER A 270 6.95 -22.16 1.63
CA SER A 270 8.25 -21.83 2.22
C SER A 270 8.54 -22.60 3.52
N ARG A 271 7.51 -23.14 4.17
CA ARG A 271 7.63 -24.00 5.36
C ARG A 271 7.56 -25.49 5.02
N TRP A 272 7.31 -25.83 3.76
CA TRP A 272 7.22 -27.20 3.29
C TRP A 272 8.52 -27.59 2.60
N LYS A 273 9.29 -28.45 3.27
CA LYS A 273 10.57 -28.93 2.76
C LYS A 273 10.46 -29.41 1.31
N ASN A 274 11.43 -29.03 0.47
CA ASN A 274 11.54 -29.40 -0.94
C ASN A 274 10.46 -28.78 -1.86
N HIS A 275 9.77 -27.71 -1.44
CA HIS A 275 8.77 -26.99 -2.25
C HIS A 275 9.19 -25.55 -2.58
N GLU A 276 10.50 -25.31 -2.66
CA GLU A 276 11.06 -23.97 -2.92
C GLU A 276 10.66 -23.46 -4.30
N LYS A 277 10.52 -24.35 -5.29
CA LYS A 277 10.09 -23.97 -6.66
C LYS A 277 8.65 -23.47 -6.68
N GLU A 278 7.77 -24.13 -5.94
CA GLU A 278 6.37 -23.76 -5.78
C GLU A 278 6.25 -22.43 -5.04
N ALA A 279 7.04 -22.23 -3.98
CA ALA A 279 7.11 -20.95 -3.28
C ALA A 279 7.50 -19.81 -4.25
N LEU A 280 8.56 -19.99 -5.05
CA LEU A 280 8.99 -19.00 -6.05
C LEU A 280 7.93 -18.74 -7.12
N LYS A 281 7.22 -19.78 -7.58
CA LYS A 281 6.11 -19.62 -8.53
C LYS A 281 4.99 -18.75 -7.94
N VAL A 282 4.66 -18.92 -6.66
CA VAL A 282 3.65 -18.09 -6.00
C VAL A 282 4.09 -16.62 -5.92
N LEU A 283 5.38 -16.34 -5.69
CA LEU A 283 5.87 -14.95 -5.74
C LEU A 283 5.66 -14.31 -7.12
N GLU A 284 5.89 -15.07 -8.18
CA GLU A 284 5.61 -14.60 -9.54
C GLU A 284 4.12 -14.39 -9.79
N GLU A 285 3.25 -15.29 -9.28
CA GLU A 285 1.79 -15.11 -9.35
C GLU A 285 1.33 -13.83 -8.61
N ILE A 286 1.90 -13.53 -7.44
CA ILE A 286 1.64 -12.27 -6.70
C ILE A 286 2.02 -11.07 -7.57
N ARG A 287 3.23 -11.08 -8.14
CA ARG A 287 3.75 -9.99 -8.98
C ARG A 287 2.91 -9.80 -10.24
N GLN A 288 2.44 -10.87 -10.87
CA GLN A 288 1.63 -10.81 -12.08
C GLN A 288 0.24 -10.20 -11.86
N LEU A 289 -0.32 -10.31 -10.65
CA LEU A 289 -1.64 -9.74 -10.34
C LEU A 289 -1.61 -8.20 -10.34
N ASP A 290 -0.57 -7.62 -9.75
CA ASP A 290 -0.31 -6.18 -9.74
C ASP A 290 1.17 -5.96 -9.38
N PRO A 291 2.04 -5.64 -10.37
CA PRO A 291 3.48 -5.51 -10.15
C PRO A 291 3.87 -4.25 -9.40
N ASP A 292 3.02 -3.20 -9.43
CA ASP A 292 3.31 -1.90 -8.83
C ASP A 292 2.76 -1.80 -7.40
N SER A 293 1.93 -2.76 -6.97
CA SER A 293 1.49 -2.86 -5.59
C SER A 293 2.66 -3.13 -4.64
N LEU A 294 2.50 -2.76 -3.36
CA LEU A 294 3.49 -3.06 -2.31
C LEU A 294 3.81 -4.57 -2.25
N LEU A 295 2.82 -5.44 -2.44
CA LEU A 295 3.01 -6.89 -2.45
C LEU A 295 3.66 -7.38 -3.75
N GLY A 296 3.37 -6.75 -4.89
CA GLY A 296 4.03 -7.03 -6.17
C GLY A 296 5.53 -6.73 -6.11
N LEU A 297 5.88 -5.51 -5.68
CA LEU A 297 7.27 -5.08 -5.46
C LEU A 297 7.97 -5.96 -4.41
N GLY A 298 7.29 -6.27 -3.31
CA GLY A 298 7.78 -7.18 -2.27
C GLY A 298 8.07 -8.58 -2.81
N ALA A 299 7.15 -9.15 -3.59
CA ALA A 299 7.31 -10.46 -4.19
C ALA A 299 8.47 -10.51 -5.19
N GLN A 300 8.63 -9.47 -6.02
CA GLN A 300 9.80 -9.31 -6.89
C GLN A 300 11.10 -9.31 -6.07
N GLY A 301 11.18 -8.48 -5.02
CA GLY A 301 12.37 -8.42 -4.17
C GLY A 301 12.69 -9.76 -3.50
N TYR A 302 11.69 -10.52 -3.06
CA TYR A 302 11.89 -11.87 -2.51
C TYR A 302 12.37 -12.85 -3.60
N ALA A 303 11.80 -12.80 -4.81
CA ALA A 303 12.24 -13.65 -5.91
C ALA A 303 13.70 -13.36 -6.28
N GLU A 304 14.08 -12.07 -6.40
CA GLU A 304 15.45 -11.62 -6.61
C GLU A 304 16.38 -12.11 -5.50
N PHE A 305 15.97 -12.02 -4.23
CA PHE A 305 16.77 -12.49 -3.11
C PHE A 305 17.12 -13.99 -3.19
N PHE A 306 16.20 -14.83 -3.68
CA PHE A 306 16.38 -16.29 -3.73
C PHE A 306 16.93 -16.83 -5.06
N THR A 307 16.85 -16.04 -6.14
CA THR A 307 17.19 -16.52 -7.50
C THR A 307 18.03 -15.56 -8.32
N GLY A 308 18.10 -14.29 -7.92
CA GLY A 308 18.88 -13.27 -8.59
C GLY A 308 20.38 -13.57 -8.53
N PRO A 309 21.20 -12.79 -9.26
CA PRO A 309 22.65 -12.90 -9.18
C PRO A 309 23.18 -12.32 -7.87
N VAL A 310 24.50 -12.47 -7.65
CA VAL A 310 25.20 -11.66 -6.65
C VAL A 310 25.11 -10.19 -7.08
N ASP A 311 24.69 -9.31 -6.16
CA ASP A 311 24.51 -7.88 -6.44
C ASP A 311 24.89 -7.01 -5.23
N LEU A 312 24.73 -5.69 -5.35
CA LEU A 312 24.95 -4.76 -4.23
C LEU A 312 23.76 -4.67 -3.25
N LYS A 313 22.56 -5.06 -3.67
CA LYS A 313 21.31 -4.91 -2.90
C LYS A 313 21.18 -5.99 -1.84
N TYR A 314 21.41 -7.23 -2.25
CA TYR A 314 21.34 -8.43 -1.43
C TYR A 314 22.72 -9.02 -1.17
N GLY A 315 23.76 -8.75 -1.96
CA GLY A 315 25.06 -9.37 -1.77
C GLY A 315 25.07 -10.81 -2.27
N TRP A 316 25.73 -11.72 -1.55
CA TRP A 316 25.71 -13.15 -1.89
C TRP A 316 24.88 -14.00 -0.92
N ARG A 317 24.42 -15.14 -1.43
CA ARG A 317 23.54 -16.11 -0.76
C ARG A 317 24.03 -17.53 -1.01
N PRO A 318 23.54 -18.54 -0.29
CA PRO A 318 24.04 -19.91 -0.41
C PRO A 318 23.96 -20.48 -1.82
N HIS A 319 22.95 -20.10 -2.60
CA HIS A 319 22.78 -20.58 -3.98
C HIS A 319 23.78 -19.98 -4.98
N HIS A 320 24.50 -18.92 -4.62
CA HIS A 320 25.58 -18.34 -5.44
C HIS A 320 26.93 -19.04 -5.25
N VAL A 321 27.11 -19.77 -4.14
CA VAL A 321 28.40 -20.30 -3.74
C VAL A 321 28.56 -21.71 -4.30
N GLN A 322 29.68 -21.95 -4.98
CA GLN A 322 30.10 -23.28 -5.43
C GLN A 322 31.36 -23.73 -4.68
N GLN A 323 31.63 -25.04 -4.64
CA GLN A 323 32.87 -25.56 -4.04
C GLN A 323 34.08 -25.37 -4.96
N GLU A 324 33.84 -25.20 -6.25
CA GLU A 324 34.84 -24.79 -7.22
C GLU A 324 34.95 -23.27 -7.33
N TRP A 325 36.09 -22.78 -7.83
CA TRP A 325 36.27 -21.37 -8.12
C TRP A 325 35.28 -20.91 -9.18
N THR A 326 34.49 -19.90 -8.84
CA THR A 326 33.51 -19.28 -9.73
C THR A 326 33.66 -17.78 -9.70
N THR A 327 33.37 -17.14 -10.83
CA THR A 327 33.39 -15.68 -10.93
C THR A 327 31.98 -15.14 -10.77
N TRP A 328 31.79 -14.26 -9.80
CA TRP A 328 30.59 -13.45 -9.65
C TRP A 328 30.78 -12.13 -10.38
N GLU A 329 29.81 -11.73 -11.18
CA GLU A 329 29.81 -10.45 -11.87
C GLU A 329 28.75 -9.53 -11.25
N VAL A 330 29.19 -8.38 -10.75
CA VAL A 330 28.36 -7.44 -10.00
C VAL A 330 28.39 -6.10 -10.72
N ASP A 331 27.23 -5.61 -11.15
CA ASP A 331 27.11 -4.28 -11.73
C ASP A 331 27.19 -3.23 -10.61
N VAL A 332 28.26 -2.44 -10.63
CA VAL A 332 28.49 -1.37 -9.65
C VAL A 332 28.32 0.02 -10.25
N THR A 333 27.95 0.10 -11.53
CA THR A 333 27.76 1.36 -12.26
C THR A 333 26.93 2.39 -11.48
N PRO A 334 25.80 2.03 -10.83
CA PRO A 334 24.98 3.00 -10.11
C PRO A 334 25.66 3.69 -8.92
N GLN A 335 26.76 3.12 -8.39
CA GLN A 335 27.47 3.69 -7.24
C GLN A 335 28.62 4.62 -7.63
N ILE A 336 29.04 4.61 -8.90
CA ILE A 336 30.23 5.33 -9.37
C ILE A 336 29.80 6.53 -10.22
N GLY A 337 29.55 7.66 -9.55
CA GLY A 337 29.09 8.89 -10.21
C GLY A 337 30.18 9.81 -10.77
N ALA A 338 31.42 9.71 -10.28
CA ALA A 338 32.52 10.59 -10.67
C ALA A 338 33.87 9.87 -10.57
N ALA A 339 34.93 10.45 -11.14
CA ALA A 339 36.28 10.01 -10.82
C ALA A 339 36.60 10.27 -9.34
N GLY A 340 37.31 9.35 -8.69
CA GLY A 340 37.72 9.55 -7.30
C GLY A 340 38.05 8.25 -6.57
N PHE A 341 38.18 8.37 -5.25
CA PHE A 341 38.43 7.23 -4.36
C PHE A 341 37.11 6.61 -3.92
N TYR A 342 37.07 5.29 -3.91
CA TYR A 342 35.94 4.48 -3.49
C TYR A 342 36.39 3.45 -2.47
N GLN A 343 35.61 3.25 -1.43
CA GLN A 343 35.83 2.19 -0.44
C GLN A 343 35.08 0.96 -0.92
N LEU A 344 35.82 -0.08 -1.30
CA LEU A 344 35.29 -1.40 -1.66
C LEU A 344 35.37 -2.32 -0.44
N GLU A 345 34.23 -2.89 -0.08
CA GLU A 345 34.10 -3.82 1.03
C GLU A 345 33.45 -5.12 0.58
N LEU A 346 34.01 -6.21 1.08
CA LEU A 346 33.36 -7.51 1.11
C LEU A 346 33.31 -7.93 2.56
N ASN A 347 32.13 -8.38 3.02
CA ASN A 347 31.93 -8.81 4.41
C ASN A 347 31.00 -10.00 4.49
N ARG A 348 31.46 -11.11 5.11
CA ARG A 348 30.58 -12.25 5.42
C ARG A 348 29.70 -11.89 6.62
N TYR A 349 28.42 -12.27 6.56
CA TYR A 349 27.57 -12.21 7.74
C TYR A 349 28.04 -13.21 8.80
N TRP A 350 28.44 -12.71 9.96
CA TRP A 350 29.00 -13.53 11.01
C TRP A 350 28.00 -14.57 11.58
N ASN A 351 26.70 -14.24 11.59
CA ASN A 351 25.62 -15.08 12.13
C ASN A 351 24.77 -15.81 11.07
N VAL A 352 25.12 -15.73 9.79
CA VAL A 352 24.30 -16.31 8.72
C VAL A 352 25.13 -17.29 7.90
N GLY A 353 24.65 -18.53 7.79
CA GLY A 353 25.32 -19.63 7.12
C GLY A 353 26.43 -20.28 7.95
N LYS A 354 26.66 -21.59 7.74
CA LYS A 354 27.64 -22.40 8.48
C LYS A 354 29.04 -22.38 7.89
N ASN A 355 29.17 -22.00 6.61
CA ASN A 355 30.41 -22.10 5.86
C ASN A 355 31.01 -20.71 5.60
N ASN A 356 32.32 -20.70 5.41
CA ASN A 356 33.06 -19.54 4.94
C ASN A 356 33.32 -19.67 3.42
N ILE A 357 33.64 -18.56 2.78
CA ILE A 357 34.17 -18.56 1.40
C ILE A 357 35.64 -18.18 1.41
N SER A 358 36.37 -18.58 0.38
CA SER A 358 37.66 -18.01 0.01
C SER A 358 37.46 -17.15 -1.23
N VAL A 359 38.16 -16.03 -1.30
CA VAL A 359 38.16 -15.11 -2.44
C VAL A 359 39.56 -15.07 -2.98
N LYS A 360 39.75 -15.45 -4.24
CA LYS A 360 41.05 -15.53 -4.91
C LYS A 360 41.44 -14.20 -5.54
N SER A 361 40.53 -13.63 -6.32
CA SER A 361 40.78 -12.42 -7.07
C SER A 361 39.56 -11.52 -7.12
N ILE A 362 39.81 -10.21 -7.25
CA ILE A 362 38.79 -9.18 -7.40
C ILE A 362 39.27 -8.22 -8.49
N VAL A 363 38.40 -7.94 -9.46
CA VAL A 363 38.73 -7.12 -10.61
C VAL A 363 37.61 -6.10 -10.83
N ILE A 364 37.97 -4.84 -11.04
CA ILE A 364 37.04 -3.82 -11.51
C ILE A 364 37.34 -3.58 -12.98
N GLU A 365 36.34 -3.77 -13.82
CA GLU A 365 36.38 -3.51 -15.25
C GLU A 365 35.45 -2.34 -15.60
N MET A 366 35.92 -1.46 -16.49
CA MET A 366 35.10 -0.40 -17.09
C MET A 366 35.02 -0.64 -18.59
N ASN A 367 33.81 -0.92 -19.10
CA ASN A 367 33.60 -1.36 -20.48
C ASN A 367 34.48 -2.56 -20.91
N GLY A 368 34.75 -3.48 -19.98
CA GLY A 368 35.59 -4.65 -20.20
C GLY A 368 37.10 -4.40 -20.07
N GLU A 369 37.53 -3.14 -19.88
CA GLU A 369 38.92 -2.83 -19.58
C GLU A 369 39.17 -2.89 -18.07
N LYS A 370 40.17 -3.68 -17.67
CA LYS A 370 40.59 -3.76 -16.27
C LYS A 370 41.19 -2.43 -15.81
N VAL A 371 40.54 -1.77 -14.86
CA VAL A 371 41.02 -0.51 -14.26
C VAL A 371 41.64 -0.72 -12.88
N TRP A 372 41.26 -1.80 -12.19
CA TRP A 372 41.80 -2.14 -10.89
C TRP A 372 41.71 -3.66 -10.66
N SER A 373 42.67 -4.22 -9.92
CA SER A 373 42.60 -5.63 -9.51
C SER A 373 43.40 -5.93 -8.26
N ARG A 374 42.94 -6.94 -7.55
CA ARG A 374 43.61 -7.58 -6.42
C ARG A 374 43.65 -9.08 -6.68
N ASP A 375 44.84 -9.66 -6.71
CA ASP A 375 45.06 -11.09 -6.85
C ASP A 375 45.72 -11.63 -5.58
N LYS A 376 44.88 -11.88 -4.56
CA LYS A 376 45.32 -12.32 -3.24
C LYS A 376 44.23 -13.17 -2.61
N GLU A 377 44.51 -14.47 -2.51
CA GLU A 377 43.61 -15.40 -1.85
C GLU A 377 43.45 -15.05 -0.36
N GLY A 378 42.21 -14.98 0.09
CA GLY A 378 41.90 -14.65 1.48
C GLY A 378 40.44 -14.83 1.83
N LYS A 379 40.12 -14.47 3.08
CA LYS A 379 38.75 -14.45 3.58
C LYS A 379 37.98 -13.25 3.03
N PRO A 380 36.64 -13.31 2.98
CA PRO A 380 35.80 -12.28 2.41
C PRO A 380 35.56 -11.11 3.37
N ASN A 381 36.46 -10.85 4.31
CA ASN A 381 36.41 -9.70 5.20
C ASN A 381 37.61 -8.84 4.82
N PHE A 382 37.40 -7.96 3.85
CA PHE A 382 38.42 -7.01 3.43
C PHE A 382 37.77 -5.69 3.04
N GLU A 383 38.56 -4.64 3.19
CA GLU A 383 38.21 -3.27 2.89
C GLU A 383 39.42 -2.65 2.19
N GLU A 384 39.21 -2.09 0.99
CA GLU A 384 40.27 -1.44 0.23
C GLU A 384 39.75 -0.13 -0.40
N ILE A 385 40.61 0.89 -0.41
CA ILE A 385 40.35 2.13 -1.11
C ILE A 385 40.87 1.97 -2.54
N VAL A 386 39.98 2.13 -3.53
CA VAL A 386 40.28 2.02 -4.95
C VAL A 386 40.09 3.37 -5.62
N GLU A 387 41.05 3.77 -6.45
CA GLU A 387 40.91 4.95 -7.29
C GLU A 387 40.28 4.55 -8.61
N LEU A 388 39.17 5.19 -8.98
CA LEU A 388 38.45 4.91 -10.21
C LEU A 388 38.38 6.16 -11.10
N PRO A 389 38.55 5.99 -12.42
CA PRO A 389 38.39 7.09 -13.36
C PRO A 389 36.90 7.41 -13.60
N GLU A 390 36.65 8.48 -14.34
CA GLU A 390 35.30 8.98 -14.62
C GLU A 390 34.46 8.00 -15.45
N VAL A 391 33.17 7.85 -15.09
CA VAL A 391 32.26 6.80 -15.60
C VAL A 391 31.36 7.27 -16.75
N LYS A 392 31.71 8.33 -17.50
CA LYS A 392 30.88 8.91 -18.58
C LYS A 392 30.20 7.86 -19.51
N GLY A 393 28.99 7.40 -19.16
CA GLY A 393 28.27 6.34 -19.86
C GLY A 393 28.96 4.96 -19.87
N ARG A 394 29.94 4.69 -19.01
CA ARG A 394 30.68 3.42 -18.97
C ARG A 394 30.00 2.44 -18.01
N LYS A 395 29.87 1.18 -18.41
CA LYS A 395 29.45 0.11 -17.50
C LYS A 395 30.63 -0.29 -16.63
N VAL A 396 30.43 -0.33 -15.31
CA VAL A 396 31.45 -0.74 -14.34
C VAL A 396 31.04 -2.08 -13.73
N MET A 397 31.87 -3.09 -13.94
CA MET A 397 31.66 -4.45 -13.45
C MET A 397 32.70 -4.81 -12.42
N LEU A 398 32.25 -5.30 -11.27
CA LEU A 398 33.08 -5.93 -10.25
C LEU A 398 33.02 -7.44 -10.45
N LYS A 399 34.17 -8.07 -10.72
CA LYS A 399 34.33 -9.52 -10.83
C LYS A 399 35.01 -10.06 -9.59
N ILE A 400 34.39 -11.05 -8.95
CA ILE A 400 34.90 -11.67 -7.71
C ILE A 400 35.04 -13.17 -7.94
N GLU A 401 36.27 -13.68 -7.90
CA GLU A 401 36.52 -15.12 -7.97
C GLU A 401 36.45 -15.72 -6.56
N ALA A 402 35.40 -16.50 -6.29
CA ALA A 402 35.12 -17.06 -4.97
C ALA A 402 34.76 -18.55 -5.02
N LYS A 403 35.02 -19.24 -3.91
CA LYS A 403 34.57 -20.62 -3.65
C LYS A 403 34.18 -20.82 -2.19
N GLY A 404 33.35 -21.80 -1.90
CA GLY A 404 33.05 -22.25 -0.54
C GLY A 404 34.17 -23.14 0.03
N GLU A 405 34.60 -22.88 1.27
CA GLU A 405 35.70 -23.64 1.90
C GLU A 405 35.30 -25.06 2.31
N ARG A 406 34.06 -25.25 2.78
CA ARG A 406 33.55 -26.52 3.33
C ARG A 406 32.12 -26.85 2.91
N GLY A 407 31.57 -26.06 1.99
CA GLY A 407 30.20 -26.15 1.51
C GLY A 407 29.70 -24.78 1.05
N THR A 408 28.43 -24.73 0.66
CA THR A 408 27.85 -23.56 -0.04
C THR A 408 27.04 -22.63 0.87
N ASP A 409 26.70 -23.06 2.08
CA ASP A 409 25.94 -22.28 3.08
C ASP A 409 26.72 -21.07 3.63
N SER A 410 26.84 -20.01 2.82
CA SER A 410 27.49 -18.74 3.15
C SER A 410 26.66 -17.57 2.62
N SER A 411 26.69 -16.44 3.32
CA SER A 411 26.01 -15.20 2.93
C SER A 411 26.81 -13.98 3.38
N GLY A 412 26.67 -12.87 2.68
CA GLY A 412 27.32 -11.62 3.03
C GLY A 412 27.04 -10.49 2.06
N THR A 413 27.75 -9.37 2.24
CA THR A 413 27.53 -8.11 1.53
C THR A 413 28.72 -7.68 0.70
N ILE A 414 28.40 -6.99 -0.39
CA ILE A 414 29.34 -6.27 -1.23
C ILE A 414 28.95 -4.80 -1.14
N SER A 415 29.91 -3.91 -0.87
CA SER A 415 29.67 -2.48 -0.80
C SER A 415 30.77 -1.75 -1.58
N ILE A 416 30.39 -0.73 -2.35
CA ILE A 416 31.33 0.21 -2.96
C ILE A 416 30.72 1.60 -2.86
N LYS A 417 31.43 2.51 -2.19
CA LYS A 417 30.91 3.85 -1.88
C LYS A 417 31.99 4.91 -2.06
N PRO A 418 31.64 6.15 -2.42
CA PRO A 418 32.61 7.25 -2.46
C PRO A 418 33.35 7.38 -1.13
N TYR A 419 34.67 7.43 -1.18
CA TYR A 419 35.54 7.62 -0.02
C TYR A 419 36.08 9.04 -0.02
N TYR A 420 35.68 9.82 0.98
CA TYR A 420 36.16 11.19 1.15
C TYR A 420 37.43 11.17 1.98
N ILE A 421 38.55 11.51 1.36
CA ILE A 421 39.79 11.81 2.09
C ILE A 421 39.53 13.14 2.81
N PRO A 422 39.49 13.19 4.15
CA PRO A 422 39.38 14.46 4.86
C PRO A 422 40.59 15.30 4.45
N ALA A 423 40.35 16.55 4.01
CA ALA A 423 41.44 17.47 3.76
C ALA A 423 42.28 17.56 5.03
N THR A 424 43.51 17.02 4.99
CA THR A 424 44.47 17.19 6.06
C THR A 424 44.63 18.69 6.26
N SER A 425 44.43 19.15 7.50
CA SER A 425 44.71 20.53 7.86
C SER A 425 46.12 20.84 7.39
N ALA A 426 46.22 21.75 6.43
CA ALA A 426 47.49 22.31 6.02
C ALA A 426 48.14 22.87 7.28
N SER A 427 49.08 22.10 7.84
CA SER A 427 50.03 22.56 8.82
C SER A 427 50.71 23.76 8.18
N THR A 428 50.30 24.94 8.62
CA THR A 428 50.91 26.22 8.27
C THR A 428 52.35 26.13 8.70
N GLY A 429 53.23 25.79 7.75
CA GLY A 429 54.67 25.90 7.94
C GLY A 429 54.98 27.32 8.40
N LYS A 430 55.39 27.45 9.67
CA LYS A 430 56.08 28.65 10.12
C LYS A 430 57.47 28.61 9.49
N PRO A 431 57.87 29.63 8.71
CA PRO A 431 59.26 29.72 8.27
C PRO A 431 60.13 30.06 9.50
N ALA A 432 61.28 29.39 9.60
CA ALA A 432 62.38 29.76 10.47
C ALA A 432 63.31 30.74 9.76
#